data_AF-A0A816TJP6-F1
#
_entry.id   AF-A0A816TJP6-F1
#
_cell.length_a   1.000
_cell.length_b   1.000
_cell.length_c   1.000
_cell.angle_alpha   90.00
_cell.angle_beta   90.00
_cell.angle_gamma   90.00
#
_symmetry.space_group_name_H-M   'P 1'
#
loop_
_entity.id
_entity.type
_entity.pdbx_description
1 polymer ?
#
loop_
_entity_poly.entity_id
_entity_poly.type
_entity_poly.pdbx_seq_one_letter_code
_entity_poly.pdbx_strand_id
1 'polypeptide(L)'
;MARAVQDAVAAANMTGLTVSGDGFWQTRDFQSAHGAAAISSCTMAPQVLDIETCSKTCNVHFLSKSLIQQSTMTLSSPIAVKKNFDKSFGTMEATAVLNMFKRPASKYGVYYTKYVGDGDSKTHHILSKNPPYTGSFS
;
A
#
# COMPACT_ATOMS: atom_id res chain seq x y z
N MET A 1 6.58 -9.88 9.25
CA MET A 1 5.59 -10.20 8.19
C MET A 1 5.63 -11.66 7.77
N ALA A 2 6.77 -12.28 7.41
CA ALA A 2 6.80 -13.70 6.99
C ALA A 2 6.10 -14.68 7.95
N ARG A 3 6.40 -14.60 9.26
CA ARG A 3 5.74 -15.42 10.28
C ARG A 3 4.22 -15.17 10.33
N ALA A 4 3.81 -13.90 10.28
CA ALA A 4 2.40 -13.53 10.28
C ALA A 4 1.65 -14.08 9.05
N VAL A 5 2.30 -14.10 7.89
CA VAL A 5 1.74 -14.71 6.69
C VAL A 5 1.57 -16.23 6.86
N GLN A 6 2.57 -16.92 7.44
CA GLN A 6 2.46 -18.34 7.73
C GLN A 6 1.32 -18.65 8.70
N ASP A 7 1.19 -17.87 9.77
CA ASP A 7 0.12 -18.03 10.76
C ASP A 7 -1.26 -17.79 10.11
N ALA A 8 -1.38 -16.77 9.24
CA ALA A 8 -2.60 -16.49 8.49
C ALA A 8 -2.96 -17.61 7.51
N VAL A 9 -1.97 -18.17 6.78
CA VAL A 9 -2.18 -19.32 5.88
C VAL A 9 -2.59 -20.56 6.67
N ALA A 10 -1.97 -20.82 7.82
CA ALA A 10 -2.32 -21.93 8.68
C ALA A 10 -3.75 -21.80 9.24
N ALA A 11 -4.15 -20.58 9.64
CA ALA A 11 -5.49 -20.30 10.13
C ALA A 11 -6.57 -20.37 9.04
N ALA A 12 -6.26 -19.90 7.82
CA ALA A 12 -7.19 -19.93 6.69
C ALA A 12 -7.22 -21.29 5.97
N ASN A 13 -6.20 -22.12 6.17
CA ASN A 13 -5.93 -23.36 5.43
C ASN A 13 -5.91 -23.17 3.89
N MET A 14 -5.50 -21.98 3.44
CA MET A 14 -5.41 -21.62 2.02
C MET A 14 -4.44 -20.44 1.80
N THR A 15 -3.95 -20.27 0.58
CA THR A 15 -3.05 -19.17 0.20
C THR A 15 -3.78 -17.90 -0.25
N GLY A 16 -5.09 -17.99 -0.55
CA GLY A 16 -5.97 -16.86 -0.82
C GLY A 16 -6.53 -16.29 0.48
N LEU A 17 -5.94 -15.19 0.96
CA LEU A 17 -6.26 -14.62 2.26
C LEU A 17 -7.36 -13.56 2.15
N THR A 18 -8.26 -13.59 3.13
CA THR A 18 -9.16 -12.47 3.44
C THR A 18 -8.42 -11.49 4.33
N VAL A 19 -8.39 -10.22 3.91
CA VAL A 19 -7.67 -9.17 4.63
C VAL A 19 -8.57 -7.99 4.95
N SER A 20 -8.22 -7.29 6.02
CA SER A 20 -8.76 -5.97 6.33
C SER A 20 -7.66 -4.94 6.18
N GLY A 21 -7.99 -3.75 5.68
CA GLY A 21 -7.05 -2.66 5.49
C GLY A 21 -7.44 -1.46 6.31
N ASP A 22 -6.41 -0.76 6.79
CA ASP A 22 -6.54 0.54 7.43
C ASP A 22 -5.31 1.37 7.05
N GLY A 23 -5.39 2.68 7.15
CA GLY A 23 -4.19 3.48 7.06
C GLY A 23 -4.11 4.69 7.98
N PHE A 24 -2.88 5.12 8.14
CA PHE A 24 -2.48 6.12 9.11
C PHE A 24 -1.72 7.26 8.45
N TRP A 25 -2.20 8.48 8.68
CA TRP A 25 -1.67 9.70 8.07
C TRP A 25 -0.89 10.52 9.10
N GLN A 26 0.11 11.27 8.62
CA GLN A 26 0.92 12.12 9.48
C GLN A 26 0.12 13.29 10.10
N THR A 27 -0.89 13.79 9.40
CA THR A 27 -1.75 14.89 9.84
C THR A 27 -3.22 14.47 9.77
N ARG A 28 -4.07 15.09 10.58
CA ARG A 28 -5.52 14.89 10.49
C ARG A 28 -6.08 15.54 9.22
N ASP A 29 -7.32 15.21 8.88
CA ASP A 29 -8.16 15.85 7.85
C ASP A 29 -7.73 15.65 6.38
N PHE A 30 -7.13 14.52 6.04
CA PHE A 30 -6.79 14.17 4.65
C PHE A 30 -5.98 15.25 3.93
N GLN A 31 -5.07 15.94 4.62
CA GLN A 31 -4.14 16.90 3.99
C GLN A 31 -2.67 16.42 3.99
N SER A 32 -2.41 15.19 4.44
CA SER A 32 -1.03 14.73 4.62
C SER A 32 -0.33 14.42 3.30
N ALA A 33 0.85 15.00 3.10
CA ALA A 33 1.75 14.64 2.00
C ALA A 33 2.32 13.22 2.12
N HIS A 34 2.20 12.60 3.30
CA HIS A 34 2.70 11.28 3.64
C HIS A 34 1.64 10.48 4.40
N GLY A 35 1.55 9.19 4.09
CA GLY A 35 0.72 8.24 4.82
C GLY A 35 1.20 6.81 4.60
N ALA A 36 0.62 5.87 5.32
CA ALA A 36 0.86 4.45 5.09
C ALA A 36 -0.42 3.66 5.31
N ALA A 37 -0.67 2.66 4.47
CA ALA A 37 -1.74 1.69 4.69
C ALA A 37 -1.13 0.35 5.06
N ALA A 38 -1.82 -0.39 5.92
CA ALA A 38 -1.48 -1.74 6.30
C ALA A 38 -2.67 -2.66 6.04
N ILE A 39 -2.40 -3.89 5.62
CA ILE A 39 -3.39 -4.96 5.57
C ILE A 39 -3.08 -6.00 6.64
N SER A 40 -4.12 -6.45 7.32
CA SER A 40 -4.07 -7.45 8.38
C SER A 40 -4.93 -8.66 8.06
N SER A 41 -4.60 -9.80 8.66
CA SER A 41 -5.38 -11.03 8.52
C SER A 41 -6.74 -10.91 9.24
N CYS A 42 -7.81 -11.35 8.59
CA CYS A 42 -9.12 -11.50 9.23
C CYS A 42 -9.21 -12.84 10.01
N THR A 43 -8.41 -12.97 11.07
CA THR A 43 -8.35 -14.14 11.95
C THR A 43 -8.70 -13.76 13.39
N MET A 44 -8.83 -14.75 14.28
CA MET A 44 -9.06 -14.49 15.73
C MET A 44 -7.89 -13.76 16.41
N ALA A 45 -6.69 -13.83 15.82
CA ALA A 45 -5.52 -13.08 16.24
C ALA A 45 -4.96 -12.32 15.01
N PRO A 46 -5.50 -11.12 14.68
CA PRO A 46 -5.09 -10.37 13.51
C PRO A 46 -3.61 -10.00 13.55
N GLN A 47 -2.90 -10.21 12.45
CA GLN A 47 -1.51 -9.79 12.30
C GLN A 47 -1.33 -9.01 11.00
N VAL A 48 -0.40 -8.06 10.99
CA VAL A 48 -0.08 -7.26 9.81
C VAL A 48 0.68 -8.12 8.79
N LEU A 49 0.10 -8.23 7.59
CA LEU A 49 0.61 -9.04 6.49
C LEU A 49 1.44 -8.22 5.50
N ASP A 50 1.02 -6.98 5.25
CA ASP A 50 1.73 -6.07 4.36
C ASP A 50 1.48 -4.60 4.70
N ILE A 51 2.40 -3.75 4.25
CA ILE A 51 2.38 -2.29 4.41
C ILE A 51 2.80 -1.63 3.09
N GLU A 52 2.09 -0.56 2.71
CA GLU A 52 2.44 0.34 1.61
C GLU A 52 2.51 1.77 2.16
N THR A 53 3.68 2.41 1.99
CA THR A 53 3.85 3.83 2.32
C THR A 53 3.51 4.67 1.10
N CYS A 54 2.64 5.68 1.23
CA CYS A 54 2.34 6.62 0.17
C CYS A 54 2.96 7.99 0.46
N SER A 55 3.55 8.60 -0.56
CA SER A 55 4.09 9.95 -0.48
C SER A 55 3.86 10.75 -1.74
N LYS A 56 3.40 11.99 -1.56
CA LYS A 56 3.21 13.00 -2.61
C LYS A 56 4.44 13.85 -2.88
N THR A 57 5.34 13.93 -1.91
CA THR A 57 6.56 14.73 -1.96
C THR A 57 7.77 13.82 -2.00
N CYS A 58 8.85 14.32 -2.58
CA CYS A 58 10.13 13.61 -2.56
C CYS A 58 11.16 14.61 -2.04
N ASN A 59 11.83 14.29 -0.93
CA ASN A 59 12.90 15.15 -0.39
C ASN A 59 14.00 15.43 -1.42
N VAL A 60 14.17 14.51 -2.37
CA VAL A 60 15.10 14.63 -3.49
C VAL A 60 14.69 15.74 -4.46
N HIS A 61 13.40 15.94 -4.71
CA HIS A 61 12.91 17.07 -5.51
C HIS A 61 13.05 18.41 -4.79
N PHE A 62 12.95 18.41 -3.46
CA PHE A 62 13.15 19.60 -2.65
C PHE A 62 14.63 20.03 -2.62
N LEU A 63 15.52 19.07 -2.38
CA LEU A 63 16.97 19.29 -2.35
C LEU A 63 17.54 19.57 -3.74
N SER A 64 17.08 18.88 -4.80
CA SER A 64 17.55 19.14 -6.17
C SER A 64 17.18 20.54 -6.65
N LYS A 65 16.01 21.09 -6.32
CA LYS A 65 15.69 22.49 -6.65
C LYS A 65 16.66 23.49 -5.97
N SER A 66 17.03 23.23 -4.71
CA SER A 66 17.98 24.07 -3.98
C SER A 66 19.42 23.93 -4.48
N LEU A 67 19.83 22.72 -4.88
CA LEU A 67 21.20 22.41 -5.29
C LEU A 67 21.47 22.70 -6.77
N ILE A 68 20.47 22.52 -7.65
CA ILE A 68 20.56 22.85 -9.08
C ILE A 68 20.70 24.37 -9.29
N GLN A 69 20.17 25.18 -8.37
CA GLN A 69 20.35 26.63 -8.42
C GLN A 69 21.77 27.07 -8.00
N GLN A 70 22.60 26.19 -7.45
CA GLN A 70 23.95 26.51 -6.95
C GLN A 70 25.10 25.66 -7.51
N SER A 71 24.86 24.53 -8.18
CA SER A 71 25.97 23.71 -8.70
C SER A 71 25.59 22.80 -9.87
N THR A 72 26.51 22.68 -10.83
CA THR A 72 26.48 21.80 -12.01
C THR A 72 26.71 20.33 -11.65
N MET A 73 26.03 19.80 -10.63
CA MET A 73 26.14 18.38 -10.26
C MET A 73 25.07 17.53 -10.95
N THR A 74 25.50 16.73 -11.92
CA THR A 74 24.75 15.61 -12.48
C THR A 74 24.71 14.47 -11.46
N LEU A 75 23.53 14.18 -10.91
CA LEU A 75 23.29 13.04 -10.03
C LEU A 75 23.39 11.73 -10.83
N SER A 76 24.49 10.99 -10.64
CA SER A 76 24.88 9.78 -11.39
C SER A 76 24.17 8.50 -10.93
N SER A 77 23.03 8.60 -10.26
CA SER A 77 22.21 7.45 -9.87
C SER A 77 20.75 7.88 -9.79
N PRO A 78 19.77 7.06 -10.23
CA PRO A 78 18.37 7.36 -9.99
C PRO A 78 18.14 7.29 -8.48
N ILE A 79 18.22 8.43 -7.80
CA ILE A 79 17.82 8.50 -6.40
C ILE A 79 16.36 8.05 -6.37
N ALA A 80 16.09 6.99 -5.62
CA ALA A 80 14.77 6.39 -5.51
C ALA A 80 13.72 7.47 -5.22
N VAL A 81 12.99 7.86 -6.27
CA VAL A 81 11.93 8.86 -6.18
C VAL A 81 10.80 8.20 -5.39
N LYS A 82 10.72 8.48 -4.09
CA LYS A 82 9.65 7.97 -3.21
C LYS A 82 8.32 8.68 -3.41
N LYS A 83 8.14 9.47 -4.49
CA LYS A 83 6.81 9.95 -4.88
C LYS A 83 6.10 8.81 -5.60
N ASN A 84 5.26 8.09 -4.88
CA ASN A 84 4.46 6.98 -5.41
C ASN A 84 2.95 7.26 -5.39
N PHE A 85 2.56 8.49 -5.07
CA PHE A 85 1.16 8.90 -5.02
C PHE A 85 0.96 10.31 -5.57
N ASP A 86 0.06 10.47 -6.56
CA ASP A 86 -0.26 11.75 -7.18
C ASP A 86 -1.76 12.13 -7.11
N LYS A 87 -2.60 11.25 -6.55
CA LYS A 87 -4.05 11.42 -6.50
C LYS A 87 -4.51 12.23 -5.28
N SER A 88 -5.82 12.40 -5.12
CA SER A 88 -6.41 13.08 -3.97
C SER A 88 -6.09 12.35 -2.67
N PHE A 89 -5.90 13.09 -1.58
CA PHE A 89 -5.53 12.51 -0.28
C PHE A 89 -6.54 11.46 0.22
N GLY A 90 -7.83 11.68 -0.01
CA GLY A 90 -8.90 10.74 0.34
C GLY A 90 -8.95 9.45 -0.50
N THR A 91 -8.04 9.27 -1.45
CA THR A 91 -7.89 8.01 -2.24
C THR A 91 -6.57 7.30 -1.98
N MET A 92 -5.79 7.81 -1.02
CA MET A 92 -4.45 7.32 -0.72
C MET A 92 -4.50 5.90 -0.15
N GLU A 93 -5.37 5.66 0.83
CA GLU A 93 -5.59 4.32 1.38
C GLU A 93 -6.00 3.31 0.30
N ALA A 94 -7.06 3.61 -0.45
CA ALA A 94 -7.58 2.76 -1.51
C ALA A 94 -6.50 2.41 -2.54
N THR A 95 -5.66 3.39 -2.91
CA THR A 95 -4.54 3.16 -3.84
C THR A 95 -3.42 2.34 -3.21
N ALA A 96 -3.09 2.58 -1.95
CA ALA A 96 -2.08 1.83 -1.21
C ALA A 96 -2.48 0.35 -1.07
N VAL A 97 -3.74 0.09 -0.73
CA VAL A 97 -4.31 -1.25 -0.67
C VAL A 97 -4.27 -1.91 -2.05
N LEU A 98 -4.72 -1.23 -3.10
CA LEU A 98 -4.61 -1.76 -4.47
C LEU A 98 -3.17 -2.14 -4.84
N ASN A 99 -2.18 -1.32 -4.46
CA ASN A 99 -0.77 -1.63 -4.71
C ASN A 99 -0.34 -2.91 -3.98
N MET A 100 -0.76 -3.12 -2.73
CA MET A 100 -0.50 -4.36 -1.99
C MET A 100 -1.14 -5.57 -2.68
N PHE A 101 -2.37 -5.43 -3.18
CA PHE A 101 -3.06 -6.50 -3.93
C PHE A 101 -2.40 -6.83 -5.27
N LYS A 102 -1.70 -5.88 -5.90
CA LYS A 102 -0.95 -6.11 -7.15
C LYS A 102 0.43 -6.75 -6.95
N ARG A 103 0.89 -6.90 -5.71
CA ARG A 103 2.22 -7.46 -5.45
C ARG A 103 2.26 -8.93 -5.86
N PRO A 104 3.33 -9.38 -6.52
CA PRO A 104 3.45 -10.77 -6.93
C PRO A 104 3.57 -11.66 -5.69
N ALA A 105 2.90 -12.83 -5.71
CA ALA A 105 2.99 -13.83 -4.65
C ALA A 105 4.42 -14.33 -4.37
N SER A 106 5.39 -14.04 -5.24
CA SER A 106 6.81 -14.37 -5.05
C SER A 106 7.41 -13.99 -3.68
N LYS A 107 6.87 -12.98 -2.98
CA LYS A 107 7.42 -12.54 -1.69
C LYS A 107 7.12 -13.51 -0.54
N TYR A 108 5.90 -14.06 -0.48
CA TYR A 108 5.44 -14.91 0.64
C TYR A 108 4.52 -16.08 0.24
N GLY A 109 4.28 -16.30 -1.06
CA GLY A 109 3.44 -17.38 -1.58
C GLY A 109 1.94 -17.20 -1.39
N VAL A 110 1.47 -15.97 -1.13
CA VAL A 110 0.05 -15.69 -0.83
C VAL A 110 -0.55 -14.65 -1.78
N TYR A 111 -1.88 -14.70 -1.88
CA TYR A 111 -2.70 -13.79 -2.65
C TYR A 111 -3.76 -13.17 -1.75
N TYR A 112 -4.04 -11.88 -1.91
CA TYR A 112 -5.13 -11.22 -1.20
C TYR A 112 -6.39 -11.29 -2.06
N THR A 113 -7.34 -12.15 -1.72
CA THR A 113 -8.48 -12.44 -2.61
C THR A 113 -9.76 -11.74 -2.19
N LYS A 114 -9.85 -11.34 -0.92
CA LYS A 114 -11.04 -10.71 -0.33
C LYS A 114 -10.65 -9.54 0.56
N TYR A 115 -11.48 -8.51 0.58
CA TYR A 115 -11.25 -7.31 1.38
C TYR A 115 -12.43 -7.00 2.30
N VAL A 116 -12.15 -6.81 3.59
CA VAL A 116 -13.13 -6.36 4.59
C VAL A 116 -12.76 -4.93 5.02
N GLY A 117 -13.57 -3.96 4.59
CA GLY A 117 -13.41 -2.55 4.94
C GLY A 117 -14.21 -2.13 6.18
N ASP A 118 -13.87 -0.95 6.69
CA ASP A 118 -14.49 -0.30 7.86
C ASP A 118 -15.84 0.37 7.57
N GLY A 119 -16.23 0.46 6.29
CA GLY A 119 -17.45 1.11 5.82
C GLY A 119 -17.23 2.11 4.69
N ASP A 120 -15.99 2.56 4.44
CA ASP A 120 -15.68 3.36 3.25
C ASP A 120 -15.59 2.46 2.01
N SER A 121 -16.59 2.59 1.13
CA SER A 121 -16.70 1.78 -0.09
C SER A 121 -15.61 2.08 -1.15
N LYS A 122 -14.80 3.15 -0.99
CA LYS A 122 -13.77 3.53 -1.96
C LYS A 122 -12.74 2.43 -2.21
N THR A 123 -12.27 1.78 -1.14
CA THR A 123 -11.25 0.72 -1.25
C THR A 123 -11.83 -0.53 -1.91
N HIS A 124 -13.05 -0.92 -1.54
CA HIS A 124 -13.73 -2.02 -2.23
C HIS A 124 -13.95 -1.70 -3.71
N HIS A 125 -14.46 -0.51 -4.02
CA HIS A 125 -14.74 -0.07 -5.39
C HIS A 125 -13.50 -0.07 -6.30
N ILE A 126 -12.35 0.40 -5.79
CA ILE A 126 -11.12 0.42 -6.60
C ILE A 126 -10.61 -1.00 -6.86
N LEU A 127 -10.73 -1.91 -5.89
CA LEU A 127 -10.33 -3.31 -6.03
C LEU A 127 -11.26 -4.06 -7.00
N SER A 128 -12.59 -3.85 -6.92
CA SER A 128 -13.54 -4.45 -7.87
C SER A 128 -13.31 -3.99 -9.31
N LYS A 129 -12.93 -2.72 -9.51
CA LYS A 129 -12.59 -2.18 -10.84
C LYS A 129 -11.23 -2.62 -11.37
N ASN A 130 -10.34 -3.06 -10.48
CA ASN A 130 -8.97 -3.45 -10.81
C ASN A 130 -8.70 -4.83 -10.19
N PRO A 131 -9.39 -5.89 -10.65
CA PRO A 131 -9.22 -7.22 -10.07
C PRO A 131 -7.74 -7.61 -10.15
N PRO A 132 -7.11 -7.90 -9.00
CA PRO A 132 -5.66 -8.08 -8.94
C PRO A 132 -5.19 -9.39 -9.60
N TYR A 133 -6.10 -10.33 -9.78
CA TYR A 133 -5.84 -11.66 -10.33
C TYR A 133 -6.89 -12.02 -11.37
N THR A 134 -6.58 -13.01 -12.22
CA THR A 134 -7.51 -13.58 -13.20
C THR A 134 -8.59 -14.39 -12.47
N GLY A 135 -9.60 -13.71 -11.93
CA GLY A 135 -10.71 -14.29 -11.16
C GLY A 135 -11.64 -13.21 -10.60
N SER A 136 -12.81 -13.61 -10.08
CA SER A 136 -13.75 -12.70 -9.44
C SER A 136 -13.22 -12.23 -8.08
N PHE A 137 -13.07 -10.92 -7.90
CA PHE A 137 -12.79 -10.29 -6.60
C PHE A 137 -14.11 -10.14 -5.81
N SER A 138 -14.13 -10.56 -4.54
CA SER A 138 -15.31 -10.54 -3.66
C SER A 138 -15.02 -9.88 -2.32
#